data_AF-A0A914J216-F1
#
_entry.id   AF-A0A914J216-F1
#
_cell.length_a   1.000
_cell.length_b   1.000
_cell.length_c   1.000
_cell.angle_alpha   90.00
_cell.angle_beta   90.00
_cell.angle_gamma   90.00
#
_symmetry.space_group_name_H-M   'P 1'
#
loop_
_entity.id
_entity.type
_entity.pdbx_description
1 polymer ?
#
loop_
_entity_poly.entity_id
_entity_poly.type
_entity_poly.pdbx_seq_one_letter_code
_entity_poly.pdbx_strand_id
1 'polypeptide(L)'
;MTEEKQAKFDKWYEENYNTPFDLMKELSIYCEADVLLLTEAIVAFRRTFMDLTKIDPFGNLTLSAACMKTFATNFLKPKQIAIVPELGYQPRFNASEISLKYFAWRAQNTGENFQTAASPEGEKLIAGR
;
A
#
# COMPACT_ATOMS: atom_id res chain seq x y z
N MET A 1 -30.78 18.64 -2.00
CA MET A 1 -31.63 18.13 -0.91
C MET A 1 -33.03 17.97 -1.50
N THR A 2 -33.71 16.85 -1.30
CA THR A 2 -35.09 16.67 -1.83
C THR A 2 -36.08 17.44 -0.95
N GLU A 3 -37.17 17.94 -1.53
CA GLU A 3 -38.20 18.71 -0.81
C GLU A 3 -38.75 17.95 0.41
N GLU A 4 -38.91 16.63 0.30
CA GLU A 4 -39.38 15.79 1.41
C GLU A 4 -38.39 15.74 2.60
N LYS A 5 -37.08 15.70 2.31
CA LYS A 5 -36.04 15.71 3.36
C LYS A 5 -35.97 17.06 4.05
N GLN A 6 -36.16 18.13 3.28
CA GLN A 6 -36.21 19.49 3.80
C GLN A 6 -37.42 19.68 4.72
N ALA A 7 -38.62 19.30 4.28
CA ALA A 7 -39.83 19.39 5.10
C ALA A 7 -39.72 18.57 6.41
N LYS A 8 -39.09 17.38 6.38
CA LYS A 8 -38.82 16.59 7.59
C LYS A 8 -37.86 17.29 8.54
N PHE A 9 -36.80 17.91 8.02
CA PHE A 9 -35.85 18.66 8.82
C PHE A 9 -36.50 19.89 9.44
N ASP A 10 -37.23 20.68 8.66
CA ASP A 10 -37.88 21.91 9.13
C ASP A 10 -38.89 21.59 10.24
N LYS A 11 -39.67 20.52 10.08
CA LYS A 11 -40.59 20.05 11.14
C LYS A 11 -39.85 19.68 12.42
N TRP A 12 -38.79 18.90 12.32
CA TRP A 12 -37.98 18.51 13.48
C TRP A 12 -37.33 19.74 14.14
N TYR A 13 -36.85 20.69 13.35
CA TYR A 13 -36.23 21.91 13.84
C TYR A 13 -37.21 22.77 14.64
N GLU A 14 -38.41 23.03 14.10
CA GLU A 14 -39.46 23.79 14.80
C GLU A 14 -39.88 23.11 16.11
N GLU A 15 -39.97 21.77 16.12
CA GLU A 15 -40.30 20.99 17.33
C GLU A 15 -39.21 21.06 18.41
N ASN A 16 -37.94 21.24 18.03
CA ASN A 16 -36.78 21.18 18.93
C ASN A 16 -36.04 22.52 19.08
N TYR A 17 -36.57 23.61 18.52
CA TYR A 17 -35.90 24.92 18.52
C TYR A 17 -35.62 25.43 19.94
N ASN A 18 -36.57 25.22 20.86
CA ASN A 18 -36.47 25.69 22.23
C ASN A 18 -35.96 24.63 23.23
N THR A 19 -35.61 23.43 22.76
CA THR A 19 -35.05 22.41 23.65
C THR A 19 -33.61 22.75 24.02
N PRO A 20 -33.24 22.70 25.32
CA PRO A 20 -31.87 22.94 25.75
C PRO A 20 -30.94 21.85 25.22
N PHE A 21 -29.89 22.26 24.52
CA PHE A 21 -28.87 21.36 23.98
C PHE A 21 -27.63 21.37 24.87
N ASP A 22 -27.34 20.24 25.50
CA ASP A 22 -26.09 20.02 26.24
C ASP A 22 -25.08 19.32 25.31
N LEU A 23 -24.17 20.11 24.74
CA LEU A 23 -23.17 19.61 23.81
C LEU A 23 -22.33 18.47 24.40
N MET A 24 -21.96 18.54 25.69
CA MET A 24 -21.09 17.55 26.30
C MET A 24 -21.80 16.21 26.45
N LYS A 25 -23.08 16.25 26.86
CA LYS A 25 -23.91 15.06 26.98
C LYS A 25 -24.14 14.40 25.62
N GLU A 26 -24.55 15.18 24.62
CA GLU A 26 -24.86 14.65 23.28
C GLU A 26 -23.61 14.10 22.59
N LEU A 27 -22.45 14.75 22.77
CA LEU A 27 -21.19 14.26 22.23
C LEU A 27 -20.77 12.92 22.88
N SER A 28 -20.97 12.76 24.19
CA SER A 28 -20.68 11.49 24.88
C SER A 28 -21.54 10.35 24.32
N ILE A 29 -22.86 10.57 24.21
CA ILE A 29 -23.80 9.59 23.67
C ILE A 29 -23.41 9.19 22.25
N TYR A 30 -23.07 10.19 21.42
CA TYR A 30 -22.65 9.94 20.05
C TYR A 30 -21.37 9.11 19.97
N CYS A 31 -20.33 9.48 20.72
CA CYS A 31 -19.06 8.75 20.72
C CYS A 31 -19.21 7.30 21.21
N GLU A 32 -20.03 7.07 22.24
CA GLU A 32 -20.34 5.72 22.73
C GLU A 32 -21.05 4.88 21.66
N ALA A 33 -22.05 5.46 21.00
CA ALA A 33 -22.79 4.80 19.93
C ALA A 33 -21.90 4.45 18.73
N ASP A 34 -21.01 5.36 18.33
CA ASP A 34 -20.07 5.15 17.22
C ASP A 34 -19.09 4.00 17.52
N VAL A 35 -18.54 3.94 18.73
CA VAL A 35 -17.64 2.85 19.13
C VAL A 35 -18.38 1.51 19.18
N LEU A 36 -19.61 1.49 19.68
CA LEU A 36 -20.42 0.28 19.73
C LEU A 36 -20.75 -0.22 18.32
N LEU A 37 -21.19 0.67 17.43
CA LEU A 37 -21.49 0.33 16.04
C LEU A 37 -20.25 -0.17 15.31
N LEU A 38 -19.10 0.49 15.49
CA LEU A 38 -17.84 0.07 14.89
C LEU A 38 -17.41 -1.31 15.40
N THR A 39 -17.60 -1.58 16.69
CA THR A 39 -17.27 -2.87 17.31
C THR A 39 -18.11 -3.99 16.70
N GLU A 40 -19.43 -3.82 16.63
CA GLU A 40 -20.34 -4.80 16.03
C GLU A 40 -20.00 -5.03 14.54
N ALA A 41 -19.73 -3.97 13.79
CA ALA A 41 -19.33 -4.06 12.39
C ALA A 41 -18.01 -4.83 12.21
N ILE A 42 -17.02 -4.59 13.07
CA ILE A 42 -15.73 -5.28 13.06
C ILE A 42 -15.89 -6.77 13.38
N VAL A 43 -16.71 -7.11 14.37
CA VAL A 43 -16.99 -8.52 14.73
C VAL A 43 -17.65 -9.25 13.56
N ALA A 44 -18.67 -8.63 12.95
CA ALA A 44 -19.34 -9.19 11.78
C ALA A 44 -18.39 -9.35 10.59
N PHE A 45 -17.56 -8.33 10.32
CA PHE A 45 -16.54 -8.36 9.28
C PHE A 45 -15.52 -9.48 9.51
N ARG A 46 -14.96 -9.61 10.72
CA ARG A 46 -14.00 -10.67 11.05
C ARG A 46 -14.58 -12.05 10.79
N ARG A 47 -15.79 -12.29 11.28
CA ARG A 47 -16.49 -13.57 11.14
C ARG A 47 -16.69 -13.92 9.67
N THR A 48 -17.31 -13.02 8.91
CA THR A 48 -17.58 -13.24 7.48
C THR A 48 -16.30 -13.42 6.66
N PHE A 49 -15.27 -12.62 6.92
CA PHE A 49 -13.99 -12.74 6.23
C PHE A 49 -13.32 -14.09 6.52
N MET A 50 -13.26 -14.50 7.79
CA MET A 50 -12.68 -15.78 8.18
C MET A 50 -13.48 -16.98 7.66
N ASP A 51 -14.81 -16.89 7.64
CA ASP A 51 -15.68 -17.94 7.11
C ASP A 51 -15.37 -18.22 5.63
N LEU A 52 -15.19 -17.16 4.84
CA LEU A 52 -14.91 -17.21 3.40
C LEU A 52 -13.45 -17.59 3.07
N THR A 53 -12.48 -17.04 3.81
CA THR A 53 -11.06 -17.09 3.42
C THR A 53 -10.22 -18.02 4.28
N LYS A 54 -10.72 -18.41 5.45
CA LYS A 54 -9.97 -19.13 6.51
C LYS A 54 -8.74 -18.37 7.04
N ILE A 55 -8.66 -17.07 6.77
CA ILE A 55 -7.58 -16.18 7.23
C ILE A 55 -8.17 -15.12 8.13
N ASP A 56 -7.49 -14.85 9.25
CA ASP A 56 -7.86 -13.74 10.12
C ASP A 56 -7.45 -12.40 9.47
N PRO A 57 -8.39 -11.48 9.18
CA PRO A 57 -8.07 -10.20 8.57
C PRO A 57 -7.20 -9.32 9.49
N PHE A 58 -7.31 -9.47 10.82
CA PHE A 58 -6.56 -8.66 11.80
C PHE A 58 -5.11 -9.12 11.99
N GLY A 59 -4.70 -10.21 11.34
CA GLY A 59 -3.28 -10.56 11.23
C GLY A 59 -2.48 -9.62 10.33
N ASN A 60 -3.14 -8.66 9.67
CA ASN A 60 -2.51 -7.62 8.87
C ASN A 60 -3.08 -6.26 9.28
N LEU A 61 -2.26 -5.21 9.18
CA LEU A 61 -2.66 -3.86 9.59
C LEU A 61 -3.74 -3.25 8.70
N THR A 62 -3.74 -3.60 7.40
CA THR A 62 -4.65 -3.00 6.41
C THR A 62 -5.47 -4.07 5.71
N LEU A 63 -6.68 -3.68 5.28
CA LEU A 63 -7.57 -4.55 4.51
C LEU A 63 -6.89 -5.04 3.22
N SER A 64 -6.18 -4.15 2.52
CA SER A 64 -5.44 -4.51 1.30
C SER A 64 -4.38 -5.58 1.57
N ALA A 65 -3.65 -5.49 2.69
CA ALA A 65 -2.68 -6.51 3.06
C ALA A 65 -3.36 -7.86 3.39
N ALA A 66 -4.50 -7.85 4.09
CA ALA A 66 -5.30 -9.05 4.33
C ALA A 66 -5.81 -9.69 3.03
N CYS A 67 -6.29 -8.88 2.08
CA CYS A 67 -6.71 -9.34 0.76
C CYS A 67 -5.53 -9.91 -0.04
N MET A 68 -4.37 -9.26 -0.01
CA MET A 68 -3.18 -9.76 -0.70
C MET A 68 -2.70 -11.09 -0.11
N LYS A 69 -2.72 -11.22 1.23
CA LYS A 69 -2.42 -12.49 1.90
C LYS A 69 -3.40 -13.57 1.47
N THR A 70 -4.69 -13.27 1.45
CA THR A 70 -5.75 -14.18 0.99
C THR A 70 -5.54 -14.61 -0.46
N PHE A 71 -5.20 -13.67 -1.33
CA PHE A 71 -4.88 -13.96 -2.73
C PHE A 71 -3.68 -14.92 -2.83
N ALA A 72 -2.58 -14.58 -2.14
CA ALA A 72 -1.35 -15.35 -2.16
C ALA A 72 -1.51 -16.78 -1.60
N THR A 73 -2.36 -16.99 -0.59
CA THR A 73 -2.54 -18.31 0.01
C THR A 73 -3.58 -19.16 -0.70
N ASN A 74 -4.70 -18.58 -1.12
CA ASN A 74 -5.87 -19.35 -1.55
C ASN A 74 -6.02 -19.41 -3.07
N PHE A 75 -5.49 -18.43 -3.79
CA PHE A 75 -5.77 -18.25 -5.23
C PHE A 75 -4.51 -18.31 -6.10
N LEU A 76 -3.35 -17.99 -5.55
CA LEU A 76 -2.10 -17.97 -6.31
C LEU A 76 -1.61 -19.39 -6.64
N LYS A 77 -1.51 -19.70 -7.93
CA LYS A 77 -0.98 -21.00 -8.36
C LYS A 77 0.54 -21.04 -8.26
N PRO A 78 1.14 -22.24 -8.09
CA PRO A 78 2.59 -22.39 -8.08
C PRO A 78 3.24 -21.76 -9.31
N LYS A 79 4.38 -21.08 -9.11
CA LYS A 79 5.21 -20.49 -10.16
C LYS A 79 4.54 -19.39 -11.01
N GLN A 80 3.49 -18.73 -10.51
CA GLN A 80 2.88 -17.57 -11.21
C GLN A 80 3.60 -16.24 -10.96
N ILE A 81 4.26 -16.09 -9.81
CA ILE A 81 5.06 -14.90 -9.51
C ILE A 81 6.52 -15.26 -9.73
N ALA A 82 7.20 -14.47 -10.55
CA ALA A 82 8.62 -14.63 -10.78
C ALA A 82 9.40 -14.25 -9.51
N ILE A 83 10.30 -15.13 -9.06
CA ILE A 83 11.15 -14.88 -7.90
C ILE A 83 12.19 -13.84 -8.31
N VAL A 84 12.01 -12.60 -7.85
CA VAL A 84 13.00 -11.54 -8.07
C VAL A 84 14.17 -11.79 -7.12
N PRO A 85 15.39 -12.05 -7.62
CA PRO A 85 16.57 -12.14 -6.77
C PRO A 85 16.80 -10.81 -6.03
N GLU A 86 17.50 -10.80 -4.90
CA GLU A 86 17.86 -9.57 -4.17
C GLU A 86 18.55 -8.50 -5.05
N LEU A 87 19.14 -8.93 -6.17
CA LEU A 87 19.85 -8.09 -7.12
C LEU A 87 19.08 -7.84 -8.43
N GLY A 88 17.82 -8.28 -8.54
CA GLY A 88 17.02 -8.23 -9.76
C GLY A 88 17.38 -9.33 -10.77
N TYR A 89 16.78 -9.28 -11.96
CA TYR A 89 17.05 -10.23 -13.05
C TYR A 89 18.27 -9.86 -13.91
N GLN A 90 18.82 -8.66 -13.72
CA GLN A 90 19.97 -8.18 -14.45
C GLN A 90 21.24 -8.40 -13.60
N PRO A 91 22.36 -8.79 -14.23
CA PRO A 91 23.66 -8.73 -13.57
C PRO A 91 23.89 -7.30 -13.06
N ARG A 92 24.19 -7.15 -11.76
CA ARG A 92 24.62 -5.84 -11.26
C ARG A 92 25.97 -5.51 -11.89
N PHE A 93 26.02 -4.38 -12.58
CA PHE A 93 27.26 -3.66 -12.82
C PHE A 93 27.41 -2.64 -11.69
N ASN A 94 28.59 -2.55 -11.07
CA ASN A 94 28.90 -1.49 -10.09
C ASN A 94 29.15 -0.13 -10.77
N ALA A 95 28.52 0.11 -11.92
CA ALA A 95 28.69 1.28 -12.75
C ALA A 95 27.33 1.91 -13.01
N SER A 96 27.24 3.23 -12.82
CA SER A 96 26.07 3.99 -13.24
C SER A 96 25.99 4.05 -14.77
N GLU A 97 24.78 4.13 -15.31
CA GLU A 97 24.58 4.30 -16.76
C GLU A 97 25.26 5.57 -17.28
N ILE A 98 25.26 6.64 -16.47
CA ILE A 98 25.90 7.92 -16.80
C ILE A 98 27.42 7.76 -16.89
N SER A 99 28.05 7.03 -15.96
CA SER A 99 29.49 6.79 -16.00
C SER A 99 29.92 6.00 -17.24
N LEU A 100 29.14 5.00 -17.67
CA LEU A 100 29.44 4.24 -18.88
C LEU A 100 29.35 5.12 -20.13
N LYS A 101 28.33 5.98 -20.23
CA LYS A 101 28.20 6.96 -21.32
C LYS A 101 29.37 7.94 -21.35
N TYR A 102 29.82 8.42 -20.19
CA TYR A 102 30.97 9.31 -20.09
C TYR A 102 32.27 8.65 -20.57
N PHE A 103 32.56 7.41 -20.15
CA PHE A 103 33.75 6.69 -20.62
C PHE A 103 33.71 6.41 -22.13
N ALA A 104 32.54 6.08 -22.68
CA ALA A 104 32.37 5.90 -24.13
C ALA A 104 32.62 7.20 -24.90
N TRP A 105 32.06 8.32 -24.42
CA TRP A 105 32.32 9.66 -24.99
C TRP A 105 33.81 10.02 -24.89
N ARG A 106 34.45 9.77 -23.74
CA ARG A 106 35.87 10.09 -23.54
C ARG A 106 36.76 9.27 -24.48
N ALA A 107 36.54 7.96 -24.59
CA ALA A 107 37.28 7.08 -25.50
C ALA A 107 37.28 7.59 -26.95
N GLN A 108 36.13 8.08 -27.42
CA GLN A 108 36.00 8.64 -28.77
C GLN A 108 36.78 9.94 -28.97
N ASN A 109 36.87 10.79 -27.94
CA ASN A 109 37.50 12.10 -28.05
C ASN A 109 39.00 12.10 -27.75
N THR A 110 39.48 11.22 -26.87
CA THR A 110 40.89 11.17 -26.47
C THR A 110 41.66 10.02 -27.11
N GLY A 111 40.97 9.06 -27.75
CA GLY A 111 41.59 7.84 -28.27
C GLY A 111 42.08 6.88 -27.17
N GLU A 112 41.72 7.14 -25.91
CA GLU A 112 42.06 6.28 -24.77
C GLU A 112 41.16 5.03 -24.74
N ASN A 113 41.73 3.87 -24.41
CA ASN A 113 40.96 2.63 -24.28
C ASN A 113 40.59 2.38 -22.82
N PHE A 114 39.27 2.31 -22.53
CA PHE A 114 38.74 2.05 -21.19
C PHE A 114 38.09 0.67 -21.12
N GLN A 115 38.50 -0.13 -20.14
CA GLN A 115 37.86 -1.39 -19.78
C GLN A 115 36.84 -1.13 -18.68
N THR A 116 35.56 -1.35 -18.98
CA THR A 116 34.42 -1.05 -18.08
C THR A 116 33.58 -2.28 -17.83
N ALA A 117 32.58 -2.17 -16.95
CA ALA A 117 31.63 -3.24 -16.68
C ALA A 117 30.84 -3.70 -17.92
N ALA A 118 30.68 -2.82 -18.92
CA ALA A 118 30.01 -3.13 -20.18
C ALA A 118 30.95 -3.73 -21.25
N SER A 119 32.25 -3.80 -20.98
CA SER A 119 33.22 -4.42 -21.89
C SER A 119 33.06 -5.95 -21.87
N PRO A 120 33.31 -6.67 -22.98
CA PRO A 120 33.19 -8.14 -23.03
C PRO A 120 34.07 -8.87 -21.99
N GLU A 121 35.17 -8.22 -21.60
CA GLU A 121 36.17 -8.69 -20.65
C GLU A 121 35.84 -8.33 -19.19
N GLY A 122 34.76 -7.58 -18.95
CA GLY A 122 34.38 -7.03 -17.64
C GLY A 122 35.30 -5.92 -17.14
N GLU A 123 35.07 -5.44 -15.91
CA GLU A 123 35.96 -4.45 -15.26
C GLU A 123 37.33 -5.03 -14.96
N LYS A 124 38.38 -4.22 -15.15
CA LYS A 124 39.74 -4.63 -14.86
C LYS A 124 39.96 -4.73 -13.35
N LEU A 125 40.22 -5.94 -12.85
CA LEU A 125 40.61 -6.17 -11.46
C LEU A 125 42.09 -5.81 -11.27
N ILE A 126 42.37 -4.77 -10.48
CA ILE A 126 43.74 -4.40 -10.07
C ILE A 126 43.95 -4.99 -8.68
N ALA A 127 44.91 -5.92 -8.57
CA ALA A 127 45.32 -6.68 -7.37
C ALA A 127 44.66 -6.33 -6.02
N GLY A 128 43.86 -7.28 -5.49
CA GLY A 128 43.32 -7.25 -4.13
C GLY A 128 41.84 -6.88 -4.10
N ARG A 129 41.00 -7.89 -3.82
CA ARG A 129 39.56 -7.74 -3.59
C ARG A 129 39.23 -6.75 -2.48
#